data_AF-A0A940ZBY3-F1
#
_entry.id   AF-A0A940ZBY3-F1
#
_cell.length_a   1.000
_cell.length_b   1.000
_cell.length_c   1.000
_cell.angle_alpha   90.00
_cell.angle_beta   90.00
_cell.angle_gamma   90.00
#
_symmetry.space_group_name_H-M   'P 1'
#
loop_
_entity.id
_entity.type
_entity.pdbx_description
1 polymer ?
#
loop_
_entity_poly.entity_id
_entity_poly.type
_entity_poly.pdbx_seq_one_letter_code
_entity_poly.pdbx_strand_id
1 'polypeptide(L)'
;THQRMFGDPWLRAAQVEPVLPAGLVQPDFVLPFPTGERWSLTGGPHFSWNTSSPRGALDFAPVTGEPACTISRAWVTAPASGVVVRSNYNVLALDLDGDGLEQTGWVLVFLHLADKDRQPVGARLEMDDPLGHPSCEGGRATGTHVHIARKYNGEWLGADWPLPFVLSGWQAVAGPKNYGGELVKGEQVVSANPGGPRSSVIIR
;
A
#
# COMPACT_ATOMS: atom_id res chain seq x y z
N THR A 1 -4.77 -11.28 -36.81
CA THR A 1 -5.59 -11.66 -35.64
C THR A 1 -4.69 -11.84 -34.43
N HIS A 2 -5.22 -11.72 -33.21
CA HIS A 2 -4.48 -11.82 -31.94
C HIS A 2 -3.55 -13.04 -31.88
N GLN A 3 -4.03 -14.22 -32.28
CA GLN A 3 -3.26 -15.47 -32.25
C GLN A 3 -1.99 -15.45 -33.13
N ARG A 4 -1.99 -14.67 -34.23
CA ARG A 4 -0.78 -14.51 -35.07
C ARG A 4 0.29 -13.64 -34.40
N MET A 5 -0.11 -12.73 -33.52
CA MET A 5 0.80 -11.81 -32.84
C MET A 5 1.29 -12.36 -31.49
N PHE A 6 0.43 -13.08 -30.77
CA PHE A 6 0.67 -13.46 -29.38
C PHE A 6 0.57 -14.97 -29.11
N GLY A 7 0.36 -15.79 -30.14
CA GLY A 7 0.18 -17.23 -29.99
C GLY A 7 -1.15 -17.61 -29.34
N ASP A 8 -1.22 -18.85 -28.85
CA ASP A 8 -2.39 -19.38 -28.15
C ASP A 8 -2.49 -18.77 -26.74
N PRO A 9 -3.58 -18.07 -26.39
CA PRO A 9 -3.74 -17.48 -25.08
C PRO A 9 -3.79 -18.51 -23.94
N TRP A 10 -4.32 -19.71 -24.18
CA TRP A 10 -4.47 -20.75 -23.16
C TRP A 10 -3.14 -21.42 -22.84
N LEU A 11 -2.30 -21.67 -23.85
CA LEU A 11 -0.96 -22.21 -23.62
C LEU A 11 -0.07 -21.23 -22.86
N ARG A 12 -0.23 -19.91 -23.08
CA ARG A 12 0.49 -18.90 -22.29
C ARG A 12 -0.02 -18.81 -20.86
N ALA A 13 -1.34 -18.84 -20.67
CA ALA A 13 -1.93 -18.85 -19.33
C ALA A 13 -1.42 -20.04 -18.51
N ALA A 14 -1.38 -21.24 -19.12
CA ALA A 14 -0.85 -22.44 -18.48
C ALA A 14 0.63 -22.38 -18.05
N GLN A 15 1.41 -21.40 -18.54
CA GLN A 15 2.81 -21.21 -18.13
C GLN A 15 2.95 -20.38 -16.85
N VAL A 16 1.92 -19.63 -16.45
CA VAL A 16 1.98 -18.68 -15.33
C VAL A 16 0.85 -18.90 -14.31
N GLU A 17 -0.19 -19.66 -14.66
CA GLU A 17 -1.30 -19.96 -13.76
C GLU A 17 -1.05 -21.18 -12.86
N PRO A 18 -1.57 -21.17 -11.62
CA PRO A 18 -2.32 -20.08 -11.01
C PRO A 18 -1.41 -18.92 -10.58
N VAL A 19 -1.82 -17.67 -10.92
CA VAL A 19 -1.07 -16.46 -10.54
C VAL A 19 -0.91 -16.34 -9.02
N LEU A 20 -1.94 -16.78 -8.29
CA LEU A 20 -1.95 -16.90 -6.84
C LEU A 20 -1.84 -18.39 -6.48
N PRO A 21 -0.64 -18.90 -6.12
CA PRO A 21 -0.47 -20.29 -5.77
C PRO A 21 -1.22 -20.64 -4.48
N ALA A 22 -1.63 -21.90 -4.37
CA ALA A 22 -2.24 -22.41 -3.15
C ALA A 22 -1.27 -22.27 -1.97
N GLY A 23 -1.76 -21.79 -0.83
CA GLY A 23 -0.94 -21.56 0.35
C GLY A 23 -0.06 -20.31 0.31
N LEU A 24 -0.27 -19.39 -0.64
CA LEU A 24 0.36 -18.08 -0.61
C LEU A 24 0.04 -17.35 0.72
N VAL A 25 1.07 -16.83 1.38
CA VAL A 25 0.95 -16.07 2.63
C VAL A 25 1.61 -14.71 2.42
N GLN A 26 0.99 -13.66 2.95
CA GLN A 26 1.61 -12.33 3.01
C GLN A 26 2.83 -12.37 3.94
N PRO A 27 3.97 -11.75 3.58
CA PRO A 27 5.05 -11.52 4.53
C PRO A 27 4.59 -10.68 5.73
N ASP A 28 5.37 -10.74 6.81
CA ASP A 28 5.16 -9.88 7.97
C ASP A 28 5.47 -8.43 7.59
N PHE A 29 4.44 -7.58 7.64
CA PHE A 29 4.56 -6.16 7.39
C PHE A 29 4.32 -5.37 8.67
N VAL A 30 5.05 -4.28 8.86
CA VAL A 30 4.74 -3.28 9.89
C VAL A 30 3.91 -2.14 9.31
N LEU A 31 3.19 -1.42 10.16
CA LEU A 31 2.53 -0.16 9.75
C LEU A 31 3.56 0.80 9.12
N PRO A 32 3.21 1.51 8.04
CA PRO A 32 4.15 2.28 7.20
C PRO A 32 4.54 3.63 7.82
N PHE A 33 4.73 3.67 9.14
CA PHE A 33 5.10 4.85 9.90
C PHE A 33 5.88 4.52 11.18
N PRO A 34 6.65 5.49 11.73
CA PRO A 34 7.49 5.26 12.89
C PRO A 34 6.73 4.81 14.14
N THR A 35 7.38 3.98 14.95
CA THR A 35 6.86 3.57 16.27
C THR A 35 6.63 4.77 17.18
N GLY A 36 5.54 4.75 17.94
CA GLY A 36 5.19 5.81 18.89
C GLY A 36 4.56 7.07 18.27
N GLU A 37 4.51 7.18 16.94
CA GLU A 37 3.80 8.27 16.27
C GLU A 37 2.31 7.97 16.11
N ARG A 38 1.50 9.03 16.16
CA ARG A 38 0.05 8.95 15.96
C ARG A 38 -0.29 9.16 14.50
N TRP A 39 -0.95 8.18 13.92
CA TRP A 39 -1.45 8.23 12.55
C TRP A 39 -2.92 7.86 12.52
N SER A 40 -3.67 8.44 11.59
CA SER A 40 -5.09 8.15 11.40
C SER A 40 -5.28 7.26 10.19
N LEU A 41 -6.10 6.21 10.30
CA LEU A 41 -6.69 5.52 9.15
C LEU A 41 -7.74 6.44 8.52
N THR A 42 -7.33 7.24 7.55
CA THR A 42 -8.20 8.22 6.88
C THR A 42 -9.06 7.59 5.80
N GLY A 43 -8.65 6.43 5.28
CA GLY A 43 -9.38 5.65 4.28
C GLY A 43 -9.18 4.16 4.49
N GLY A 44 -10.28 3.43 4.70
CA GLY A 44 -10.29 1.97 4.74
C GLY A 44 -10.20 1.37 3.33
N PRO A 45 -10.36 0.04 3.19
CA PRO A 45 -10.23 -0.65 1.92
C PRO A 45 -10.98 0.01 0.76
N HIS A 46 -10.21 0.43 -0.25
CA HIS A 46 -10.68 1.03 -1.50
C HIS A 46 -9.79 0.60 -2.66
N PHE A 47 -10.13 1.02 -3.88
CA PHE A 47 -9.43 0.60 -5.09
C PHE A 47 -7.91 0.78 -4.99
N SER A 48 -7.15 -0.31 -5.22
CA SER A 48 -5.70 -0.34 -5.07
C SER A 48 -4.95 0.69 -5.94
N TRP A 49 -5.49 1.01 -7.12
CA TRP A 49 -4.86 1.94 -8.06
C TRP A 49 -5.85 2.76 -8.88
N ASN A 50 -6.76 2.08 -9.57
CA ASN A 50 -7.76 2.70 -10.43
C ASN A 50 -9.13 2.02 -10.29
N THR A 51 -10.14 2.61 -10.92
CA THR A 51 -11.47 2.01 -11.01
C THR A 51 -11.37 0.57 -11.48
N SER A 52 -12.07 -0.33 -10.77
CA SER A 52 -12.11 -1.79 -11.01
C SER A 52 -10.91 -2.59 -10.52
N SER A 53 -9.85 -1.98 -9.98
CA SER A 53 -8.89 -2.73 -9.17
C SER A 53 -9.56 -3.26 -7.89
N PRO A 54 -9.07 -4.35 -7.28
CA PRO A 54 -9.59 -4.83 -6.01
C PRO A 54 -9.53 -3.76 -4.93
N ARG A 55 -10.39 -3.88 -3.90
CA ARG A 55 -10.36 -2.99 -2.74
C ARG A 55 -9.22 -3.40 -1.80
N GLY A 56 -8.00 -2.99 -2.12
CA GLY A 56 -6.79 -3.36 -1.40
C GLY A 56 -5.95 -2.22 -0.89
N ALA A 57 -6.31 -0.97 -1.20
CA ALA A 57 -5.61 0.19 -0.68
C ALA A 57 -6.13 0.64 0.69
N LEU A 58 -5.22 1.22 1.47
CA LEU A 58 -5.47 1.90 2.73
C LEU A 58 -4.82 3.28 2.70
N ASP A 59 -5.44 4.25 3.36
CA ASP A 59 -4.90 5.60 3.50
C ASP A 59 -4.57 5.91 4.96
N PHE A 60 -3.35 6.37 5.19
CA PHE A 60 -2.90 6.83 6.51
C PHE A 60 -2.43 8.28 6.46
N ALA A 61 -2.85 9.08 7.44
CA ALA A 61 -2.40 10.46 7.58
C ALA A 61 -1.76 10.70 8.96
N PRO A 62 -0.63 11.42 9.03
CA PRO A 62 0.03 11.70 10.30
C PRO A 62 -0.78 12.73 11.11
N VAL A 63 -0.85 12.56 12.42
CA VAL A 63 -1.51 13.52 13.34
C VAL A 63 -0.51 14.58 13.77
N THR A 64 -0.13 15.48 12.86
CA THR A 64 0.95 16.46 13.07
C THR A 64 0.49 17.87 13.39
N GLY A 65 -0.78 18.20 13.13
CA GLY A 65 -1.33 19.56 13.26
C GLY A 65 -0.91 20.51 12.13
N GLU A 66 -0.36 19.98 11.04
CA GLU A 66 0.04 20.75 9.87
C GLU A 66 -1.19 21.19 9.04
N PRO A 67 -1.10 22.30 8.27
CA PRO A 67 -2.15 22.68 7.33
C PRO A 67 -2.48 21.57 6.34
N ALA A 68 -3.73 21.54 5.88
CA ALA A 68 -4.15 20.60 4.86
C ALA A 68 -3.32 20.75 3.57
N CYS A 69 -2.98 19.63 2.94
CA CYS A 69 -2.22 19.56 1.70
C CYS A 69 -0.87 20.28 1.73
N THR A 70 -0.11 20.04 2.79
CA THR A 70 1.32 20.33 2.83
C THR A 70 2.16 19.06 2.72
N ILE A 71 3.45 19.22 2.41
CA ILE A 71 4.43 18.14 2.57
C ILE A 71 4.62 17.94 4.06
N SER A 72 4.22 16.79 4.59
CA SER A 72 4.31 16.55 6.02
C SER A 72 5.76 16.43 6.47
N ARG A 73 6.06 16.90 7.68
CA ARG A 73 7.32 16.61 8.37
C ARG A 73 7.46 15.14 8.80
N ALA A 74 6.36 14.39 8.88
CA ALA A 74 6.39 12.97 9.26
C ALA A 74 6.92 12.11 8.10
N TRP A 75 7.45 10.94 8.44
CA TRP A 75 7.99 10.00 7.46
C TRP A 75 7.02 8.85 7.21
N VAL A 76 6.85 8.46 5.95
CA VAL A 76 6.42 7.10 5.62
C VAL A 76 7.65 6.21 5.72
N THR A 77 7.51 5.05 6.37
CA THR A 77 8.59 4.08 6.52
C THR A 77 8.28 2.76 5.81
N ALA A 78 9.33 2.03 5.45
CA ALA A 78 9.22 0.74 4.76
C ALA A 78 8.56 -0.33 5.65
N PRO A 79 7.43 -0.93 5.24
CA PRO A 79 6.77 -2.00 6.01
C PRO A 79 7.58 -3.30 6.11
N ALA A 80 8.52 -3.51 5.20
CA ALA A 80 9.44 -4.64 5.11
C ALA A 80 10.67 -4.23 4.29
N SER A 81 11.76 -5.00 4.39
CA SER A 81 12.96 -4.76 3.60
C SER A 81 12.72 -5.03 2.10
N GLY A 82 13.36 -4.25 1.23
CA GLY A 82 13.19 -4.37 -0.22
C GLY A 82 14.03 -3.41 -1.05
N VAL A 83 13.77 -3.39 -2.35
CA VAL A 83 14.43 -2.53 -3.34
C VAL A 83 13.40 -1.63 -4.01
N VAL A 84 13.70 -0.34 -4.13
CA VAL A 84 12.83 0.59 -4.85
C VAL A 84 12.95 0.33 -6.36
N VAL A 85 11.89 -0.14 -6.99
CA VAL A 85 11.86 -0.46 -8.44
C VAL A 85 11.14 0.60 -9.28
N ARG A 86 10.37 1.48 -8.63
CA ARG A 86 9.76 2.66 -9.26
C ARG A 86 9.73 3.81 -8.26
N SER A 87 10.09 5.01 -8.71
CA SER A 87 9.99 6.25 -7.92
C SER A 87 9.79 7.44 -8.85
N ASN A 88 8.55 7.69 -9.23
CA ASN A 88 8.15 8.78 -10.11
C ASN A 88 6.67 9.09 -9.95
N TYR A 89 6.24 10.29 -10.37
CA TYR A 89 4.84 10.71 -10.32
C TYR A 89 4.20 10.55 -8.93
N ASN A 90 4.98 10.81 -7.86
CA ASN A 90 4.56 10.69 -6.46
C ASN A 90 4.22 9.26 -6.01
N VAL A 91 4.71 8.28 -6.77
CA VAL A 91 4.53 6.85 -6.48
C VAL A 91 5.89 6.23 -6.21
N LEU A 92 5.93 5.33 -5.23
CA LEU A 92 7.06 4.45 -4.97
C LEU A 92 6.59 3.00 -4.99
N ALA A 93 7.31 2.12 -5.69
CA ALA A 93 7.10 0.68 -5.62
C ALA A 93 8.32 0.00 -4.98
N LEU A 94 8.08 -0.77 -3.93
CA LEU A 94 9.07 -1.51 -3.15
C LEU A 94 8.93 -3.00 -3.44
N ASP A 95 9.90 -3.55 -4.16
CA ASP A 95 10.06 -4.96 -4.47
C ASP A 95 10.71 -5.69 -3.28
N LEU A 96 10.06 -6.75 -2.79
CA LEU A 96 10.48 -7.45 -1.58
C LEU A 96 11.37 -8.68 -1.85
N ASP A 97 11.44 -9.18 -3.09
CA ASP A 97 12.36 -10.28 -3.43
C ASP A 97 13.67 -9.78 -4.08
N GLY A 98 13.68 -8.52 -4.52
CA GLY A 98 14.87 -7.79 -4.92
C GLY A 98 15.41 -8.16 -6.29
N ASP A 99 14.60 -8.83 -7.12
CA ASP A 99 14.93 -9.16 -8.51
C ASP A 99 14.85 -7.95 -9.45
N GLY A 100 14.29 -6.82 -8.97
CA GLY A 100 14.19 -5.56 -9.69
C GLY A 100 12.96 -5.46 -10.59
N LEU A 101 12.01 -6.39 -10.49
CA LEU A 101 10.85 -6.49 -11.37
C LEU A 101 9.55 -6.26 -10.58
N GLU A 102 8.84 -5.18 -10.92
CA GLU A 102 7.57 -4.83 -10.26
C GLU A 102 6.40 -5.83 -10.54
N GLN A 103 6.63 -6.80 -11.44
CA GLN A 103 5.67 -7.82 -11.88
C GLN A 103 5.91 -9.22 -11.28
N THR A 104 6.90 -9.39 -10.41
CA THR A 104 7.21 -10.66 -9.72
C THR A 104 7.10 -10.45 -8.21
N GLY A 105 6.96 -11.56 -7.49
CA GLY A 105 7.04 -11.56 -6.03
C GLY A 105 6.02 -10.64 -5.37
N TRP A 106 6.34 -10.22 -4.14
CA TRP A 106 5.56 -9.24 -3.40
C TRP A 106 6.07 -7.83 -3.70
N VAL A 107 5.14 -6.92 -4.01
CA VAL A 107 5.47 -5.50 -4.21
C VAL A 107 4.50 -4.64 -3.40
N LEU A 108 5.03 -3.70 -2.62
CA LEU A 108 4.26 -2.66 -1.95
C LEU A 108 4.31 -1.37 -2.77
N VAL A 109 3.16 -0.73 -2.97
CA VAL A 109 3.03 0.50 -3.75
C VAL A 109 2.50 1.61 -2.86
N PHE A 110 3.21 2.72 -2.85
CA PHE A 110 2.91 3.93 -2.08
C PHE A 110 2.59 5.07 -3.04
N LEU A 111 1.51 5.82 -2.81
CA LEU A 111 1.16 7.03 -3.55
C LEU A 111 1.02 8.21 -2.57
N HIS A 112 1.04 9.42 -3.13
CA HIS A 112 1.02 10.69 -2.41
C HIS A 112 2.29 10.96 -1.61
N LEU A 113 3.41 10.38 -2.04
CA LEU A 113 4.73 10.76 -1.54
C LEU A 113 5.21 12.04 -2.23
N ALA A 114 5.66 13.01 -1.45
CA ALA A 114 6.26 14.24 -1.99
C ALA A 114 7.44 13.91 -2.92
N ASP A 115 7.76 14.77 -3.87
CA ASP A 115 9.04 14.68 -4.61
C ASP A 115 10.24 14.93 -3.70
N LYS A 116 10.03 15.72 -2.65
CA LYS A 116 11.04 15.95 -1.61
C LYS A 116 11.32 14.65 -0.85
N ASP A 117 12.60 14.27 -0.82
CA ASP A 117 13.17 13.18 -0.02
C ASP A 117 12.56 11.78 -0.27
N ARG A 118 11.80 11.59 -1.36
CA ARG A 118 11.33 10.27 -1.78
C ARG A 118 12.50 9.43 -2.29
N GLN A 119 12.60 8.20 -1.83
CA GLN A 119 13.72 7.32 -2.16
C GLN A 119 13.80 7.07 -3.69
N PRO A 120 15.01 7.09 -4.27
CA PRO A 120 15.21 6.88 -5.70
C PRO A 120 15.15 5.40 -6.08
N VAL A 121 14.92 5.11 -7.37
CA VAL A 121 15.03 3.75 -7.92
C VAL A 121 16.43 3.17 -7.66
N GLY A 122 16.47 1.91 -7.22
CA GLY A 122 17.69 1.19 -6.84
C GLY A 122 18.08 1.34 -5.36
N ALA A 123 17.41 2.20 -4.59
CA ALA A 123 17.60 2.26 -3.14
C ALA A 123 17.23 0.91 -2.50
N ARG A 124 18.13 0.38 -1.67
CA ARG A 124 17.89 -0.79 -0.81
C ARG A 124 17.49 -0.26 0.56
N LEU A 125 16.36 -0.75 1.06
CA LEU A 125 15.77 -0.27 2.29
C LEU A 125 15.55 -1.45 3.22
N GLU A 126 15.86 -1.26 4.49
CA GLU A 126 15.43 -2.16 5.54
C GLU A 126 14.04 -1.78 6.04
N MET A 127 13.37 -2.72 6.73
CA MET A 127 12.17 -2.39 7.49
C MET A 127 12.42 -1.15 8.38
N ASP A 128 11.45 -0.24 8.41
CA ASP A 128 11.50 1.05 9.11
C ASP A 128 12.36 2.15 8.49
N ASP A 129 13.08 1.89 7.41
CA ASP A 129 13.79 2.95 6.69
C ASP A 129 12.81 3.95 6.05
N PRO A 130 13.18 5.24 5.98
CA PRO A 130 12.32 6.28 5.41
C PRO A 130 12.13 6.11 3.90
N LEU A 131 10.87 6.12 3.46
CA LEU A 131 10.47 6.07 2.04
C LEU A 131 10.27 7.46 1.41
N GLY A 132 9.85 8.44 2.22
CA GLY A 132 9.51 9.79 1.82
C GLY A 132 8.47 10.42 2.73
N HIS A 133 7.93 11.56 2.31
CA HIS A 133 6.96 12.33 3.10
C HIS A 133 5.53 12.20 2.53
N PRO A 134 4.50 11.97 3.36
CA PRO A 134 3.10 12.11 2.95
C PRO A 134 2.82 13.51 2.41
N SER A 135 1.97 13.63 1.40
CA SER A 135 1.64 14.89 0.74
C SER A 135 0.25 14.85 0.09
N CYS A 136 -0.09 15.88 -0.70
CA CYS A 136 -1.21 15.84 -1.66
C CYS A 136 -0.72 15.72 -3.12
N GLU A 137 0.57 15.48 -3.33
CA GLU A 137 1.15 15.43 -4.67
C GLU A 137 0.78 14.13 -5.40
N GLY A 138 0.65 14.21 -6.73
CA GLY A 138 0.23 13.11 -7.60
C GLY A 138 -1.23 12.69 -7.42
N GLY A 139 -1.82 12.15 -8.49
CA GLY A 139 -3.20 11.64 -8.45
C GLY A 139 -4.22 12.67 -7.95
N ARG A 140 -5.27 12.19 -7.26
CA ARG A 140 -6.31 13.03 -6.65
C ARG A 140 -6.30 12.80 -5.13
N ALA A 141 -5.95 13.83 -4.37
CA ALA A 141 -5.97 13.82 -2.91
C ALA A 141 -6.93 14.89 -2.36
N THR A 142 -7.54 14.61 -1.20
CA THR A 142 -8.34 15.60 -0.43
C THR A 142 -7.61 16.12 0.81
N GLY A 143 -6.44 15.57 1.12
CA GLY A 143 -5.62 15.92 2.28
C GLY A 143 -4.28 15.17 2.27
N THR A 144 -3.35 15.58 3.13
CA THR A 144 -2.02 14.97 3.24
C THR A 144 -2.14 13.56 3.81
N HIS A 145 -1.77 12.55 3.02
CA HIS A 145 -1.79 11.15 3.43
C HIS A 145 -0.79 10.32 2.60
N VAL A 146 -0.61 9.07 3.00
CA VAL A 146 0.00 8.04 2.16
C VAL A 146 -1.06 6.99 1.83
N HIS A 147 -1.18 6.68 0.54
CA HIS A 147 -1.94 5.54 0.03
C HIS A 147 -0.99 4.35 -0.06
N ILE A 148 -1.34 3.21 0.54
CA ILE A 148 -0.58 1.95 0.45
C ILE A 148 -1.44 0.85 -0.15
N ALA A 149 -0.90 0.13 -1.14
CA ALA A 149 -1.48 -1.07 -1.71
C ALA A 149 -0.40 -2.14 -1.93
N ARG A 150 -0.81 -3.37 -2.22
CA ARG A 150 0.11 -4.50 -2.46
C ARG A 150 -0.26 -5.28 -3.71
N LYS A 151 0.77 -5.87 -4.32
CA LYS A 151 0.66 -6.79 -5.45
C LYS A 151 1.38 -8.09 -5.16
N TYR A 152 0.96 -9.14 -5.85
CA TYR A 152 1.73 -10.36 -5.99
C TYR A 152 1.81 -10.78 -7.46
N ASN A 153 3.01 -11.00 -7.99
CA ASN A 153 3.24 -11.32 -9.40
C ASN A 153 2.52 -10.35 -10.36
N GLY A 154 2.57 -9.05 -10.05
CA GLY A 154 1.93 -7.99 -10.83
C GLY A 154 0.41 -7.85 -10.64
N GLU A 155 -0.25 -8.79 -9.96
CA GLU A 155 -1.69 -8.74 -9.69
C GLU A 155 -1.98 -7.91 -8.43
N TRP A 156 -2.91 -6.97 -8.51
CA TRP A 156 -3.38 -6.21 -7.35
C TRP A 156 -4.17 -7.11 -6.41
N LEU A 157 -3.89 -7.04 -5.11
CA LEU A 157 -4.61 -7.84 -4.12
C LEU A 157 -5.62 -6.99 -3.35
N GLY A 158 -6.76 -7.58 -3.00
CA GLY A 158 -7.71 -6.97 -2.07
C GLY A 158 -7.22 -7.02 -0.61
N ALA A 159 -7.88 -6.25 0.25
CA ALA A 159 -7.58 -6.18 1.68
C ALA A 159 -8.11 -7.40 2.44
N ASP A 160 -9.32 -7.85 2.09
CA ASP A 160 -10.01 -8.94 2.80
C ASP A 160 -9.87 -10.29 2.09
N TRP A 161 -9.78 -10.27 0.76
CA TRP A 161 -9.74 -11.44 -0.11
C TRP A 161 -8.87 -11.11 -1.33
N PRO A 162 -8.08 -12.06 -1.87
CA PRO A 162 -7.97 -13.48 -1.50
C PRO A 162 -7.10 -13.79 -0.28
N LEU A 163 -6.35 -12.80 0.19
CA LEU A 163 -5.47 -12.90 1.36
C LEU A 163 -5.75 -11.75 2.30
N PRO A 164 -5.62 -11.92 3.62
CA PRO A 164 -5.73 -10.79 4.53
C PRO A 164 -4.58 -9.80 4.29
N PHE A 165 -4.87 -8.50 4.38
CA PHE A 165 -3.86 -7.46 4.44
C PHE A 165 -3.59 -7.13 5.91
N VAL A 166 -2.42 -7.54 6.39
CA VAL A 166 -2.04 -7.40 7.81
C VAL A 166 -0.83 -6.49 7.96
N LEU A 167 -0.92 -5.49 8.84
CA LEU A 167 0.15 -4.52 9.15
C LEU A 167 0.33 -4.43 10.67
N SER A 168 1.49 -4.82 11.21
CA SER A 168 1.75 -4.90 12.66
C SER A 168 0.70 -5.70 13.44
N GLY A 169 0.15 -6.75 12.82
CA GLY A 169 -0.95 -7.57 13.37
C GLY A 169 -2.35 -6.95 13.24
N TRP A 170 -2.47 -5.76 12.65
CA TRP A 170 -3.76 -5.17 12.30
C TRP A 170 -4.22 -5.71 10.95
N GLN A 171 -5.31 -6.48 10.95
CA GLN A 171 -5.95 -6.95 9.74
C GLN A 171 -6.91 -5.88 9.22
N ALA A 172 -6.81 -5.54 7.94
CA ALA A 172 -7.79 -4.73 7.26
C ALA A 172 -9.08 -5.52 6.99
N VAL A 173 -10.21 -4.86 7.26
CA VAL A 173 -11.56 -5.37 7.01
C VAL A 173 -12.33 -4.31 6.23
N ALA A 174 -12.79 -4.67 5.03
CA ALA A 174 -13.47 -3.78 4.13
C ALA A 174 -14.90 -3.47 4.61
N GLY A 175 -15.22 -2.18 4.70
CA GLY A 175 -16.59 -1.74 4.91
C GLY A 175 -17.45 -1.96 3.66
N PRO A 176 -18.78 -1.71 3.72
CA PRO A 176 -19.67 -1.90 2.58
C PRO A 176 -19.40 -0.95 1.39
N LYS A 177 -18.65 0.13 1.61
CA LYS A 177 -18.32 1.14 0.58
C LYS A 177 -16.81 1.41 0.58
N ASN A 178 -16.28 1.85 -0.57
CA ASN A 178 -14.92 2.35 -0.69
C ASN A 178 -14.61 3.39 0.41
N TYR A 179 -13.37 3.37 0.89
CA TYR A 179 -12.83 4.22 1.96
C TYR A 179 -13.42 3.96 3.35
N GLY A 180 -14.47 3.14 3.45
CA GLY A 180 -14.96 2.61 4.73
C GLY A 180 -14.29 1.29 5.09
N GLY A 181 -14.41 0.90 6.35
CA GLY A 181 -13.81 -0.31 6.89
C GLY A 181 -12.99 -0.02 8.13
N GLU A 182 -12.27 -1.02 8.58
CA GLU A 182 -11.61 -1.03 9.87
C GLU A 182 -10.25 -1.73 9.80
N LEU A 183 -9.40 -1.42 10.76
CA LEU A 183 -8.27 -2.25 11.14
C LEU A 183 -8.63 -2.95 12.46
N VAL A 184 -8.44 -4.27 12.52
CA VAL A 184 -8.76 -5.09 13.69
C VAL A 184 -7.51 -5.82 14.19
N LYS A 185 -7.25 -5.73 15.50
CA LYS A 185 -6.14 -6.44 16.18
C LYS A 185 -6.62 -6.96 17.54
N GLY A 186 -6.99 -8.25 17.58
CA GLY A 186 -7.66 -8.82 18.76
C GLY A 186 -8.98 -8.12 19.03
N GLU A 187 -9.15 -7.56 20.22
CA GLU A 187 -10.34 -6.77 20.61
C GLU A 187 -10.25 -5.30 20.19
N GLN A 188 -9.10 -4.86 19.67
CA GLN A 188 -8.90 -3.47 19.26
C GLN A 188 -9.43 -3.25 17.85
N VAL A 189 -10.15 -2.15 17.66
CA VAL A 189 -10.73 -1.75 16.38
C VAL A 189 -10.40 -0.28 16.13
N VAL A 190 -9.94 0.00 14.91
CA VAL A 190 -9.78 1.36 14.38
C VAL A 190 -10.63 1.50 13.14
N SER A 191 -11.61 2.40 13.17
CA SER A 191 -12.52 2.60 12.05
C SER A 191 -12.04 3.75 11.16
N ALA A 192 -12.06 3.52 9.85
CA ALA A 192 -11.61 4.50 8.88
C ALA A 192 -12.48 5.76 8.91
N ASN A 193 -11.84 6.93 8.97
CA ASN A 193 -12.54 8.19 8.92
C ASN A 193 -11.64 9.34 8.43
N PRO A 194 -12.02 10.05 7.34
CA PRO A 194 -11.19 11.10 6.75
C PRO A 194 -11.05 12.34 7.64
N GLY A 195 -11.92 12.53 8.63
CA GLY A 195 -11.83 13.63 9.59
C GLY A 195 -10.82 13.40 10.72
N GLY A 196 -10.19 12.23 10.81
CA GLY A 196 -9.20 11.92 11.85
C GLY A 196 -9.69 11.94 13.30
N PRO A 197 -10.91 11.48 13.65
CA PRO A 197 -11.34 11.38 15.04
C PRO A 197 -10.48 10.37 15.80
N ARG A 198 -10.55 10.39 17.15
CA ARG A 198 -9.78 9.45 17.99
C ARG A 198 -9.99 7.97 17.63
N SER A 199 -11.17 7.60 17.10
CA SER A 199 -11.49 6.23 16.69
C SER A 199 -10.75 5.76 15.44
N SER A 200 -10.14 6.66 14.66
CA SER A 200 -9.32 6.30 13.50
C SER A 200 -7.82 6.33 13.80
N VAL A 201 -7.43 6.72 15.02
CA VAL A 201 -6.01 6.88 15.39
C VAL A 201 -5.39 5.55 15.81
N ILE A 202 -4.20 5.29 15.27
CA ILE A 202 -3.35 4.14 15.53
C ILE A 202 -1.99 4.66 16.02
N ILE A 203 -1.40 3.93 16.96
CA ILE A 203 0.01 4.06 17.33
C ILE A 203 0.59 2.65 17.19
N ARG A 204 1.72 2.54 16.50
CA ARG A 204 2.42 1.27 16.33
C ARG A 204 3.08 0.83 17.64
#